data_AF-A0A353Q1M7-F1
#
_entry.id   AF-A0A353Q1M7-F1
#
_cell.length_a   1.000
_cell.length_b   1.000
_cell.length_c   1.000
_cell.angle_alpha   90.00
_cell.angle_beta   90.00
_cell.angle_gamma   90.00
#
_symmetry.space_group_name_H-M   'P 1'
#
loop_
_entity.id
_entity.type
_entity.pdbx_description
1 polymer ?
#
loop_
_entity_poly.entity_id
_entity_poly.type
_entity_poly.pdbx_seq_one_letter_code
_entity_poly.pdbx_strand_id
1 'polypeptide(L)'
;GERKGLKIKGFDLSNSPLEYTRERVEGKRVVMTTTNGTKTLNKVEAADKIYIACMLNGKAVGKRLVEEEKDTVIVCAGTNGKFSIDDYACAGKIIYEANKFGKVELDDFAYAAFSAYNDHKDDIISLVKNAYHYKYLLSLGLGEDLKYCFKEDISDLVPEYKSGRIK
;
A
#
# COMPACT_ATOMS: atom_id res chain seq x y z
N GLY A 1 -6.16 8.22 -12.23
CA GLY A 1 -5.49 7.07 -12.87
C GLY A 1 -4.18 7.48 -13.50
N GLU A 2 -3.25 6.54 -13.71
CA GLU A 2 -1.92 6.85 -14.24
C GLU A 2 -1.44 5.88 -15.33
N ARG A 3 -0.51 6.38 -16.15
CA ARG A 3 0.46 5.56 -16.90
C ARG A 3 1.84 6.17 -16.72
N LYS A 4 2.82 5.36 -16.29
CA LYS A 4 4.20 5.81 -16.02
C LYS A 4 4.24 6.99 -15.02
N GLY A 5 3.42 6.95 -13.98
CA GLY A 5 3.33 7.99 -12.95
C GLY A 5 2.64 9.29 -13.39
N LEU A 6 2.14 9.37 -14.64
CA LEU A 6 1.50 10.58 -15.18
C LEU A 6 0.00 10.38 -15.36
N LYS A 7 -0.76 11.48 -15.20
CA LYS A 7 -2.21 11.47 -15.45
C LYS A 7 -2.52 11.06 -16.88
N ILE A 8 -3.50 10.17 -17.04
CA ILE A 8 -3.98 9.75 -18.36
C ILE A 8 -4.77 10.90 -19.01
N LYS A 9 -4.52 11.17 -20.30
CA LYS A 9 -5.27 12.20 -21.05
C LYS A 9 -6.78 11.90 -21.00
N GLY A 10 -7.57 12.91 -20.65
CA GLY A 10 -9.02 12.79 -20.51
C GLY A 10 -9.50 12.31 -19.13
N PHE A 11 -8.60 12.00 -18.19
CA PHE A 11 -8.99 11.64 -16.82
C PHE A 11 -9.13 12.88 -15.93
N ASP A 12 -10.10 12.81 -15.01
CA ASP A 12 -10.35 13.85 -14.00
C ASP A 12 -9.19 13.96 -12.99
N LEU A 13 -8.70 12.81 -12.53
CA LEU A 13 -7.70 12.68 -11.46
C LEU A 13 -6.48 11.88 -11.92
N SER A 14 -5.30 12.24 -11.41
CA SER A 14 -4.07 11.45 -11.54
C SER A 14 -4.05 10.29 -10.55
N ASN A 15 -2.87 9.75 -10.22
CA ASN A 15 -2.70 8.77 -9.13
C ASN A 15 -2.05 9.40 -7.88
N SER A 16 -1.97 10.72 -7.82
CA SER A 16 -1.57 11.44 -6.61
C SER A 16 -2.67 11.34 -5.54
N PRO A 17 -2.39 10.83 -4.33
CA PRO A 17 -3.39 10.78 -3.25
C PRO A 17 -3.88 12.18 -2.83
N LEU A 18 -3.05 13.21 -3.01
CA LEU A 18 -3.38 14.60 -2.66
C LEU A 18 -4.52 15.17 -3.51
N GLU A 19 -4.80 14.57 -4.68
CA GLU A 19 -5.90 14.97 -5.54
C GLU A 19 -7.28 14.48 -5.07
N TYR A 20 -7.35 13.51 -4.15
CA TYR A 20 -8.59 12.84 -3.74
C TYR A 20 -9.20 13.50 -2.50
N THR A 21 -9.40 14.82 -2.55
CA THR A 21 -10.04 15.57 -1.47
C THR A 21 -11.54 15.27 -1.37
N ARG A 22 -12.11 15.46 -0.17
CA ARG A 22 -13.54 15.25 0.10
C ARG A 22 -14.44 15.97 -0.92
N GLU A 23 -14.18 17.25 -1.17
CA GLU A 23 -14.91 18.08 -2.15
C GLU A 23 -14.96 17.47 -3.55
N ARG A 24 -13.88 16.77 -3.95
CA ARG A 24 -13.77 16.20 -5.29
C ARG A 24 -14.45 14.84 -5.39
N VAL A 25 -14.41 14.02 -4.33
CA VAL A 25 -14.76 12.59 -4.41
C VAL A 25 -15.92 12.14 -3.51
N GLU A 26 -16.36 12.94 -2.55
CA GLU A 26 -17.45 12.55 -1.64
C GLU A 26 -18.74 12.24 -2.40
N GLY A 27 -19.37 11.12 -2.05
CA GLY A 27 -20.60 10.63 -2.68
C GLY A 27 -20.43 10.14 -4.12
N LYS A 28 -19.21 10.15 -4.67
CA LYS A 28 -18.92 9.73 -6.04
C LYS A 28 -18.28 8.35 -6.09
N ARG A 29 -18.37 7.71 -7.25
CA ARG A 29 -17.63 6.48 -7.56
C ARG A 29 -16.35 6.85 -8.26
N VAL A 30 -15.21 6.42 -7.72
CA VAL A 30 -13.90 6.58 -8.35
C VAL A 30 -13.63 5.37 -9.25
N VAL A 31 -13.48 5.61 -10.55
CA VAL A 31 -12.99 4.60 -11.49
C VAL A 31 -11.53 4.91 -11.78
N MET A 32 -10.65 3.96 -11.50
CA MET A 32 -9.21 4.12 -11.71
C MET A 32 -8.58 2.93 -12.40
N THR A 33 -7.52 3.21 -13.16
CA THR A 33 -6.61 2.21 -13.71
C THR A 33 -5.19 2.64 -13.41
N THR A 34 -4.38 1.70 -12.97
CA THR A 34 -2.94 1.87 -12.68
C THR A 34 -2.16 0.74 -13.31
N THR A 35 -0.84 0.89 -13.38
CA THR A 35 0.06 -0.04 -14.06
C THR A 35 0.18 -1.38 -13.31
N ASN A 36 0.17 -1.34 -11.97
CA ASN A 36 0.47 -2.50 -11.12
C ASN A 36 -0.77 -2.98 -10.34
N GLY A 37 -1.51 -2.09 -9.68
CA GLY A 37 -2.54 -2.45 -8.70
C GLY A 37 -3.65 -3.37 -9.23
N THR A 38 -4.19 -3.07 -10.42
CA THR A 38 -5.27 -3.89 -11.02
C THR A 38 -4.80 -5.31 -11.35
N LYS A 39 -3.53 -5.48 -11.75
CA LYS A 39 -2.98 -6.81 -12.06
C LYS A 39 -2.83 -7.65 -10.79
N THR A 40 -2.46 -7.01 -9.68
CA THR A 40 -2.32 -7.68 -8.38
C THR A 40 -3.67 -8.18 -7.87
N LEU A 41 -4.71 -7.33 -7.91
CA LEU A 41 -6.05 -7.70 -7.45
C LEU A 41 -6.62 -8.89 -8.22
N ASN A 42 -6.44 -8.94 -9.54
CA ASN A 42 -6.90 -10.07 -10.35
C ASN A 42 -6.21 -11.40 -9.98
N LYS A 43 -4.97 -11.37 -9.45
CA LYS A 43 -4.25 -12.59 -9.04
C LYS A 43 -4.71 -13.14 -7.69
N VAL A 44 -5.32 -12.30 -6.86
CA VAL A 44 -5.73 -12.66 -5.49
C VAL A 44 -7.23 -12.81 -5.34
N GLU A 45 -8.00 -12.73 -6.44
CA GLU A 45 -9.47 -12.75 -6.43
C GLU A 45 -10.06 -14.02 -5.80
N ALA A 46 -9.31 -15.12 -5.74
CA ALA A 46 -9.71 -16.37 -5.08
C ALA A 46 -9.57 -16.34 -3.54
N ALA A 47 -8.97 -15.31 -2.96
CA ALA A 47 -8.85 -15.18 -1.52
C ALA A 47 -10.22 -14.93 -0.86
N ASP A 48 -10.42 -15.48 0.34
CA ASP A 48 -11.68 -15.32 1.10
C ASP A 48 -11.99 -13.85 1.42
N LYS A 49 -10.96 -13.10 1.82
CA LYS A 49 -11.02 -11.66 2.08
C LYS A 49 -9.78 -10.98 1.51
N ILE A 50 -9.98 -9.79 0.92
CA ILE A 50 -8.91 -9.00 0.30
C ILE A 50 -8.96 -7.60 0.89
N TYR A 51 -7.93 -7.23 1.64
CA TYR A 51 -7.78 -5.90 2.22
C TYR A 51 -6.78 -5.05 1.44
N ILE A 52 -7.05 -3.76 1.37
CA ILE A 52 -6.14 -2.77 0.78
C ILE A 52 -5.34 -2.12 1.90
N ALA A 53 -4.02 -2.21 1.79
CA ALA A 53 -3.10 -1.72 2.80
C ALA A 53 -2.08 -0.75 2.21
N CYS A 54 -1.69 0.22 3.03
CA CYS A 54 -0.62 1.17 2.77
C CYS A 54 -0.04 1.64 4.11
N MET A 55 1.01 2.47 4.08
CA MET A 55 1.60 3.03 5.31
C MET A 55 0.57 3.83 6.14
N LEU A 56 -0.39 4.47 5.48
CA LEU A 56 -1.38 5.33 6.13
C LEU A 56 -2.35 4.56 7.06
N ASN A 57 -2.54 3.26 6.83
CA ASN A 57 -3.49 2.43 7.57
C ASN A 57 -2.89 1.09 8.07
N GLY A 58 -1.56 0.98 8.10
CA GLY A 58 -0.86 -0.26 8.40
C GLY A 58 -1.25 -0.86 9.76
N LYS A 59 -1.45 -0.03 10.78
CA LYS A 59 -1.92 -0.46 12.11
C LYS A 59 -3.33 -1.02 12.09
N ALA A 60 -4.25 -0.34 11.42
CA ALA A 60 -5.65 -0.79 11.34
C ALA A 60 -5.75 -2.12 10.57
N VAL A 61 -4.97 -2.27 9.49
CA VAL A 61 -4.85 -3.52 8.74
C VAL A 61 -4.24 -4.61 9.61
N GLY A 62 -3.10 -4.36 10.26
CA GLY A 62 -2.44 -5.35 11.12
C GLY A 62 -3.34 -5.87 12.23
N LYS A 63 -4.08 -4.97 12.89
CA LYS A 63 -5.12 -5.35 13.86
C LYS A 63 -6.20 -6.22 13.24
N ARG A 64 -6.76 -5.82 12.09
CA ARG A 64 -7.82 -6.57 11.41
C ARG A 64 -7.35 -7.98 11.05
N LEU A 65 -6.13 -8.14 10.55
CA LEU A 65 -5.60 -9.46 10.16
C LEU A 65 -5.52 -10.43 11.35
N VAL A 66 -5.16 -9.93 12.54
CA VAL A 66 -5.17 -10.76 13.77
C VAL A 66 -6.59 -11.14 14.17
N GLU A 67 -7.55 -10.20 14.10
CA GLU A 67 -8.98 -10.45 14.41
C GLU A 67 -9.64 -11.47 13.47
N GLU A 68 -9.12 -11.62 12.24
CA GLU A 68 -9.65 -12.59 11.28
C GLU A 68 -9.30 -14.04 11.64
N GLU A 69 -8.28 -14.28 12.47
CA GLU A 69 -7.82 -15.61 12.90
C GLU A 69 -7.59 -16.57 11.71
N LYS A 70 -6.99 -16.07 10.63
CA LYS A 70 -6.74 -16.80 9.39
C LYS A 70 -5.32 -16.62 8.87
N ASP A 71 -4.86 -17.64 8.14
CA ASP A 71 -3.65 -17.55 7.33
C ASP A 71 -3.75 -16.36 6.37
N THR A 72 -2.68 -15.58 6.34
CA THR A 72 -2.63 -14.31 5.62
C THR A 72 -1.45 -14.29 4.67
N VAL A 73 -1.70 -13.82 3.45
CA VAL A 73 -0.65 -13.53 2.47
C VAL A 73 -0.63 -12.03 2.19
N ILE A 74 0.51 -11.39 2.41
CA ILE A 74 0.72 -9.99 2.01
C ILE A 74 1.27 -9.98 0.59
N VAL A 75 0.50 -9.40 -0.34
CA VAL A 75 0.87 -9.35 -1.76
C VAL A 75 1.36 -7.97 -2.15
N CYS A 76 2.68 -7.82 -2.27
CA CYS A 76 3.30 -6.62 -2.83
C CYS A 76 3.03 -6.53 -4.33
N ALA A 77 2.54 -5.38 -4.81
CA ALA A 77 2.21 -5.20 -6.22
C ALA A 77 3.47 -5.14 -7.11
N GLY A 78 4.57 -4.67 -6.54
CA GLY A 78 5.82 -4.43 -7.23
C GLY A 78 5.73 -3.25 -8.20
N THR A 79 6.86 -2.98 -8.85
CA THR A 79 6.95 -1.98 -9.92
C THR A 79 7.39 -2.66 -11.20
N ASN A 80 6.56 -2.63 -12.25
CA ASN A 80 6.84 -3.25 -13.55
C ASN A 80 7.22 -4.73 -13.45
N GLY A 81 6.53 -5.49 -12.57
CA GLY A 81 6.78 -6.91 -12.36
C GLY A 81 8.05 -7.24 -11.57
N LYS A 82 8.68 -6.24 -10.95
CA LYS A 82 9.86 -6.40 -10.09
C LYS A 82 9.53 -6.07 -8.65
N PHE A 83 10.35 -6.59 -7.75
CA PHE A 83 10.38 -6.20 -6.34
C PHE A 83 10.41 -4.68 -6.16
N SER A 84 9.66 -4.18 -5.19
CA SER A 84 9.59 -2.76 -4.83
C SER A 84 9.77 -2.62 -3.33
N ILE A 85 10.77 -1.86 -2.90
CA ILE A 85 11.16 -1.77 -1.48
C ILE A 85 10.17 -0.94 -0.65
N ASP A 86 9.43 -0.03 -1.28
CA ASP A 86 8.31 0.70 -0.70
C ASP A 86 7.15 -0.25 -0.33
N ASP A 87 6.76 -1.16 -1.23
CA ASP A 87 5.78 -2.19 -0.91
C ASP A 87 6.27 -3.12 0.20
N TYR A 88 7.54 -3.51 0.14
CA TYR A 88 8.17 -4.37 1.14
C TYR A 88 8.25 -3.72 2.52
N ALA A 89 8.58 -2.42 2.58
CA ALA A 89 8.54 -1.61 3.78
C ALA A 89 7.12 -1.57 4.38
N CYS A 90 6.10 -1.40 3.53
CA CYS A 90 4.70 -1.44 3.95
C CYS A 90 4.30 -2.82 4.47
N ALA A 91 4.73 -3.91 3.83
CA ALA A 91 4.49 -5.27 4.32
C ALA A 91 5.12 -5.46 5.72
N GLY A 92 6.36 -5.02 5.90
CA GLY A 92 7.04 -5.02 7.18
C GLY A 92 6.29 -4.24 8.27
N LYS A 93 5.77 -3.05 7.94
CA LYS A 93 4.92 -2.25 8.83
C LYS A 93 3.69 -3.03 9.29
N ILE A 94 2.96 -3.62 8.36
CA ILE A 94 1.72 -4.36 8.66
C ILE A 94 2.02 -5.53 9.61
N ILE A 95 3.09 -6.28 9.35
CA ILE A 95 3.53 -7.39 10.21
C ILE A 95 3.97 -6.89 11.58
N TYR A 96 4.69 -5.76 11.62
CA TYR A 96 5.12 -5.14 12.86
C TYR A 96 3.94 -4.72 13.73
N GLU A 97 2.91 -4.13 13.14
CA GLU A 97 1.69 -3.78 13.86
C GLU A 97 0.87 -5.01 14.26
N ALA A 98 0.72 -6.01 13.38
CA ALA A 98 0.01 -7.26 13.71
C ALA A 98 0.61 -7.96 14.94
N ASN A 99 1.94 -8.03 15.04
CA ASN A 99 2.66 -8.60 16.19
C ASN A 99 2.33 -7.92 17.53
N LYS A 100 1.84 -6.67 17.52
CA LYS A 100 1.41 -5.97 18.75
C LYS A 100 0.02 -6.41 19.22
N PHE A 101 -0.81 -6.94 18.32
CA PHE A 101 -2.18 -7.34 18.62
C PHE A 101 -2.34 -8.85 18.84
N GLY A 102 -1.39 -9.66 18.34
CA GLY A 102 -1.39 -11.10 18.55
C GLY A 102 -0.07 -11.73 18.12
N LYS A 103 0.13 -13.00 18.50
CA LYS A 103 1.29 -13.77 18.06
C LYS A 103 1.08 -14.21 16.61
N VAL A 104 1.91 -13.73 15.70
CA VAL A 104 1.91 -14.17 14.29
C VAL A 104 3.15 -15.03 14.00
N GLU A 105 2.95 -16.11 13.25
CA GLU A 105 4.05 -16.92 12.74
C GLU A 105 4.45 -16.39 11.37
N LEU A 106 5.76 -16.25 11.13
CA LEU A 106 6.31 -15.61 9.95
C LEU A 106 7.13 -16.62 9.15
N ASP A 107 6.95 -16.61 7.82
CA ASP A 107 7.93 -17.21 6.91
C ASP A 107 9.16 -16.31 6.74
N ASP A 108 10.16 -16.78 5.99
CA ASP A 108 11.42 -16.06 5.79
C ASP A 108 11.22 -14.68 5.15
N PHE A 109 10.27 -14.56 4.21
CA PHE A 109 10.05 -13.31 3.49
C PHE A 109 9.32 -12.29 4.35
N ALA A 110 8.33 -12.74 5.12
CA ALA A 110 7.62 -11.95 6.11
C ALA A 110 8.57 -11.51 7.24
N TYR A 111 9.43 -12.39 7.74
CA TYR A 111 10.44 -12.06 8.75
C TYR A 111 11.43 -11.01 8.22
N ALA A 112 11.92 -11.18 6.99
CA ALA A 112 12.83 -10.23 6.39
C ALA A 112 12.17 -8.85 6.16
N ALA A 113 10.87 -8.81 5.82
CA ALA A 113 10.12 -7.56 5.71
C ALA A 113 9.93 -6.89 7.07
N PHE A 114 9.53 -7.67 8.07
CA PHE A 114 9.41 -7.22 9.46
C PHE A 114 10.72 -6.63 9.97
N SER A 115 11.85 -7.32 9.81
CA SER A 115 13.16 -6.85 10.24
C SER A 115 13.55 -5.55 9.54
N ALA A 116 13.40 -5.50 8.21
CA ALA A 116 13.74 -4.30 7.45
C ALA A 116 12.94 -3.07 7.89
N TYR A 117 11.64 -3.22 8.14
CA TYR A 117 10.83 -2.14 8.70
C TYR A 117 11.25 -1.80 10.13
N ASN A 118 11.40 -2.81 11.01
CA ASN A 118 11.73 -2.61 12.42
C ASN A 118 13.04 -1.83 12.61
N ASP A 119 14.06 -2.12 11.79
CA ASP A 119 15.36 -1.45 11.85
C ASP A 119 15.32 0.01 11.38
N HIS A 120 14.30 0.38 10.59
CA HIS A 120 14.14 1.72 10.01
C HIS A 120 12.86 2.43 10.47
N LYS A 121 12.13 1.89 11.45
CA LYS A 121 10.81 2.41 11.87
C LYS A 121 10.82 3.87 12.32
N ASP A 122 11.96 4.34 12.83
CA ASP A 122 12.14 5.70 13.32
C ASP A 122 12.51 6.69 12.19
N ASP A 123 12.94 6.18 11.03
CA ASP A 123 13.17 6.93 9.79
C ASP A 123 12.91 6.04 8.57
N ILE A 124 11.64 5.80 8.24
CA ILE A 124 11.29 4.89 7.12
C ILE A 124 11.82 5.38 5.77
N ILE A 125 12.02 6.70 5.63
CA ILE A 125 12.60 7.30 4.42
C ILE A 125 14.02 6.79 4.20
N SER A 126 14.79 6.50 5.25
CA SER A 126 16.14 5.93 5.11
C SER A 126 16.16 4.58 4.38
N LEU A 127 15.11 3.76 4.52
CA LEU A 127 14.96 2.47 3.84
C LEU A 127 14.64 2.65 2.34
N VAL A 128 13.80 3.62 2.00
CA VAL A 128 13.24 3.75 0.64
C VAL A 128 13.91 4.80 -0.23
N LYS A 129 14.64 5.77 0.34
CA LYS A 129 15.20 6.93 -0.41
C LYS A 129 16.13 6.54 -1.56
N ASN A 130 16.77 5.37 -1.45
CA ASN A 130 17.68 4.87 -2.47
C ASN A 130 17.02 3.99 -3.52
N ALA A 131 15.75 3.64 -3.33
CA ALA A 131 14.98 2.80 -4.23
C ALA A 131 14.84 3.40 -5.63
N TYR A 132 14.79 2.51 -6.62
CA TYR A 132 14.53 2.91 -8.00
C TYR A 132 13.19 3.65 -8.14
N HIS A 133 12.09 3.09 -7.61
CA HIS A 133 10.77 3.68 -7.78
C HIS A 133 10.62 5.02 -7.04
N TYR A 134 11.18 5.11 -5.82
CA TYR A 134 11.22 6.36 -5.06
C TYR A 134 11.93 7.49 -5.83
N LYS A 135 13.14 7.21 -6.34
CA LYS A 135 13.90 8.17 -7.17
C LYS A 135 13.17 8.54 -8.46
N TYR A 136 12.49 7.57 -9.07
CA TYR A 136 11.68 7.81 -10.26
C TYR A 136 10.51 8.77 -9.98
N LEU A 137 9.73 8.54 -8.93
CA LEU A 137 8.63 9.44 -8.54
C LEU A 137 9.13 10.85 -8.18
N LEU A 138 10.28 10.95 -7.50
CA LEU A 138 10.93 12.25 -7.27
C LEU A 138 11.27 12.97 -8.57
N SER A 139 11.79 12.25 -9.57
CA SER A 139 12.12 12.85 -10.89
C SER A 139 10.89 13.35 -11.65
N LEU A 140 9.69 12.86 -11.30
CA LEU A 140 8.41 13.34 -11.84
C LEU A 140 7.84 14.52 -11.05
N GLY A 141 8.53 15.02 -10.02
CA GLY A 141 8.05 16.10 -9.16
C GLY A 141 7.05 15.66 -8.08
N LEU A 142 6.90 14.35 -7.84
CA LEU A 142 5.92 13.79 -6.89
C LEU A 142 6.47 13.68 -5.46
N GLY A 143 7.29 14.65 -5.03
CA GLY A 143 7.91 14.64 -3.70
C GLY A 143 6.90 14.78 -2.56
N GLU A 144 5.85 15.59 -2.76
CA GLU A 144 4.78 15.74 -1.75
C GLU A 144 3.91 14.49 -1.65
N ASP A 145 3.68 13.78 -2.77
CA ASP A 145 2.99 12.48 -2.75
C ASP A 145 3.80 11.47 -1.94
N LEU A 146 5.12 11.39 -2.14
CA LEU A 146 5.99 10.51 -1.36
C LEU A 146 5.93 10.84 0.13
N LYS A 147 6.07 12.12 0.50
CA LYS A 147 5.94 12.54 1.90
C LYS A 147 4.59 12.15 2.49
N TYR A 148 3.51 12.28 1.71
CA TYR A 148 2.18 11.88 2.15
C TYR A 148 2.08 10.36 2.32
N CYS A 149 2.48 9.58 1.32
CA CYS A 149 2.41 8.12 1.30
C CYS A 149 3.26 7.44 2.38
N PHE A 150 4.30 8.10 2.92
CA PHE A 150 5.10 7.59 4.03
C PHE A 150 4.67 8.11 5.41
N LYS A 151 3.57 8.87 5.50
CA LYS A 151 2.92 9.09 6.82
C LYS A 151 2.39 7.76 7.33
N GLU A 152 2.38 7.62 8.64
CA GLU A 152 2.00 6.37 9.28
C GLU A 152 0.72 6.52 10.09
N ASP A 153 -0.20 5.59 9.88
CA ASP A 153 -1.39 5.38 10.71
C ASP A 153 -2.26 6.63 10.89
N ILE A 154 -2.36 7.45 9.83
CA ILE A 154 -3.24 8.62 9.78
C ILE A 154 -4.69 8.25 9.38
N SER A 155 -4.96 6.98 9.10
CA SER A 155 -6.28 6.44 8.76
C SER A 155 -6.52 5.11 9.44
N ASP A 156 -7.70 4.97 10.07
CA ASP A 156 -8.17 3.70 10.63
C ASP A 156 -9.03 2.88 9.65
N LEU A 157 -9.13 3.32 8.39
CA LEU A 157 -9.92 2.60 7.39
C LEU A 157 -9.17 1.37 6.89
N VAL A 158 -9.90 0.26 6.75
CA VAL A 158 -9.40 -0.99 6.17
C VAL A 158 -10.28 -1.33 4.96
N PRO A 159 -9.99 -0.75 3.77
CA PRO A 159 -10.83 -0.99 2.61
C PRO A 159 -10.80 -2.45 2.18
N GLU A 160 -11.95 -2.99 1.79
CA GLU A 160 -12.11 -4.38 1.36
C GLU A 160 -12.43 -4.43 -0.14
N TYR A 161 -11.70 -5.25 -0.88
CA TYR A 161 -12.04 -5.57 -2.26
C TYR A 161 -13.04 -6.74 -2.30
N LYS A 162 -14.21 -6.49 -2.87
CA LYS A 162 -15.28 -7.47 -3.02
C LYS A 162 -16.02 -7.27 -4.33
N SER A 163 -16.06 -8.32 -5.16
CA SER A 163 -16.81 -8.36 -6.42
C SER A 163 -16.50 -7.19 -7.37
N GLY A 164 -15.20 -6.94 -7.62
CA GLY A 164 -14.75 -5.88 -8.53
C GLY A 164 -14.79 -4.47 -7.95
N ARG A 165 -15.03 -4.30 -6.65
CA ARG A 165 -15.14 -2.97 -6.00
C ARG A 165 -14.39 -2.96 -4.69
N ILE A 166 -13.74 -1.83 -4.40
CA ILE A 166 -13.17 -1.53 -3.08
C ILE A 166 -14.21 -0.71 -2.31
N LYS A 167 -14.51 -1.11 -1.07
CA LYS A 167 -15.45 -0.42 -0.18
C LYS A 167 -14.79 -0.04 1.13
#